data_AF-A0A7C6W513-F1
#
_entry.id   AF-A0A7C6W513-F1
#
_cell.length_a   1.000
_cell.length_b   1.000
_cell.length_c   1.000
_cell.angle_alpha   90.00
_cell.angle_beta   90.00
_cell.angle_gamma   90.00
#
_symmetry.space_group_name_H-M   'P 1'
#
loop_
_entity.id
_entity.type
_entity.pdbx_description
1 polymer ?
#
loop_
_entity_poly.entity_id
_entity_poly.type
_entity_poly.pdbx_seq_one_letter_code
_entity_poly.pdbx_strand_id
1 'polypeptide(L)'
;MYWILFIGIALISWMVSSQLQSRFKKYSKMPLSNGMTGKDIAEKMLHDSGIYDVQVVSVRGSLTDHYNPANKTINLSEPVYNMSSVAAAAVSAHETGHAIQHARAYAPLKMRSALVPAVSFSSKWVTWILLGGII
;
A
#
# COMPACT_ATOMS: atom_id res chain seq x y z
N MET A 1 -8.52 36.94 15.33
CA MET A 1 -7.28 36.15 15.16
C MET A 1 -7.59 34.71 14.73
N TYR A 2 -8.24 33.90 15.56
CA TYR A 2 -8.53 32.48 15.27
C TYR A 2 -9.32 32.21 13.99
N TRP A 3 -10.33 33.05 13.68
CA TRP A 3 -11.13 32.92 12.45
C TRP A 3 -10.32 33.16 11.17
N ILE A 4 -9.33 34.06 11.20
CA ILE A 4 -8.48 34.36 10.04
C ILE A 4 -7.56 33.16 9.74
N LEU A 5 -7.00 32.54 10.79
CA LEU A 5 -6.24 31.30 10.67
C LEU A 5 -7.09 30.15 10.14
N PHE A 6 -8.29 29.97 10.68
CA PHE A 6 -9.21 28.91 10.23
C PHE A 6 -9.57 29.06 8.75
N ILE A 7 -9.97 30.27 8.33
CA ILE A 7 -10.30 30.57 6.93
C ILE A 7 -9.08 30.36 6.03
N GLY A 8 -7.89 30.80 6.46
CA GLY A 8 -6.65 30.59 5.71
C GLY A 8 -6.35 29.12 5.46
N ILE A 9 -6.42 28.28 6.51
CA ILE A 9 -6.19 26.82 6.40
C ILE A 9 -7.27 26.15 5.54
N ALA A 10 -8.53 26.57 5.69
CA ALA A 10 -9.64 26.03 4.90
C ALA A 10 -9.46 26.32 3.41
N LEU A 11 -9.06 27.55 3.04
CA LEU A 11 -8.81 27.94 1.65
C LEU A 11 -7.64 27.14 1.04
N ILE A 12 -6.54 26.96 1.79
CA ILE A 12 -5.40 26.16 1.33
C ILE A 12 -5.82 24.69 1.15
N SER A 13 -6.56 24.13 2.11
CA SER A 13 -7.05 22.75 2.04
C SER A 13 -7.97 22.53 0.85
N TRP A 14 -8.87 23.48 0.59
CA TRP A 14 -9.76 23.46 -0.57
C TRP A 14 -8.98 23.55 -1.88
N MET A 15 -7.97 24.44 -1.97
CA MET A 15 -7.10 24.58 -3.13
C MET A 15 -6.38 23.26 -3.47
N VAL A 16 -5.78 22.60 -2.46
CA VAL A 16 -5.08 21.32 -2.64
C VAL A 16 -6.04 20.22 -3.10
N SER A 17 -7.19 20.10 -2.44
CA SER A 17 -8.22 19.11 -2.80
C SER A 17 -8.73 19.31 -4.23
N SER A 18 -9.00 20.56 -4.62
CA SER A 18 -9.43 20.93 -5.97
C SER A 18 -8.37 20.58 -7.02
N GLN A 19 -7.09 20.86 -6.75
CA GLN A 19 -6.01 20.47 -7.65
C GLN A 19 -5.89 18.96 -7.80
N LEU A 20 -6.01 18.19 -6.71
CA LEU A 20 -5.91 16.75 -6.73
C LEU A 20 -7.04 16.12 -7.57
N GLN A 21 -8.27 16.59 -7.36
CA GLN A 21 -9.44 16.18 -8.15
C GLN A 21 -9.27 16.53 -9.64
N SER A 22 -8.76 17.74 -9.94
CA SER A 22 -8.52 18.18 -11.32
C SER A 22 -7.48 17.31 -12.03
N ARG A 23 -6.36 17.00 -11.35
CA ARG A 23 -5.32 16.10 -11.86
C ARG A 23 -5.87 14.70 -12.10
N PHE A 24 -6.58 14.15 -11.11
CA PHE A 24 -7.21 12.83 -11.26
C PHE A 24 -8.12 12.80 -12.48
N LYS A 25 -9.05 13.76 -12.60
CA LYS A 25 -9.95 13.88 -13.76
C LYS A 25 -9.22 14.00 -15.10
N LYS A 26 -8.07 14.68 -15.14
CA LYS A 26 -7.25 14.79 -16.36
C LYS A 26 -6.62 13.45 -16.73
N TYR A 27 -5.99 12.76 -15.77
CA TYR A 27 -5.27 11.51 -16.04
C TYR A 27 -6.17 10.27 -16.15
N SER A 28 -7.38 10.30 -15.57
CA SER A 28 -8.40 9.27 -15.80
C SER A 28 -8.93 9.25 -17.22
N LYS A 29 -8.77 10.34 -17.98
CA LYS A 29 -9.17 10.42 -19.40
C LYS A 29 -8.06 10.08 -20.37
N MET A 30 -6.83 9.93 -19.89
CA MET A 30 -5.68 9.60 -20.74
C MET A 30 -5.58 8.08 -20.84
N PRO A 31 -5.86 7.48 -22.01
CA PRO A 31 -5.83 6.04 -22.16
C PRO A 31 -4.39 5.51 -22.12
N LEU A 32 -4.22 4.26 -21.68
CA LEU A 32 -2.96 3.55 -21.78
C LEU A 32 -2.73 3.04 -23.20
N SER A 33 -1.48 3.09 -23.67
CA SER A 33 -1.08 2.58 -25.00
C SER A 33 -1.25 1.06 -25.14
N ASN A 34 -1.19 0.31 -24.04
CA ASN A 34 -1.35 -1.14 -24.02
C ASN A 34 -2.81 -1.58 -23.81
N GLY A 35 -3.75 -0.65 -23.61
CA GLY A 35 -5.17 -0.93 -23.41
C GLY A 35 -5.52 -1.68 -22.12
N MET A 36 -4.57 -1.95 -21.23
CA MET A 36 -4.81 -2.71 -20.00
C MET A 36 -5.67 -1.90 -19.02
N THR A 37 -6.65 -2.56 -18.41
CA THR A 37 -7.45 -1.98 -17.32
C THR A 37 -6.69 -1.99 -16.00
N GLY A 38 -7.18 -1.27 -14.99
CA GLY A 38 -6.60 -1.33 -13.65
C GLY A 38 -6.56 -2.75 -13.08
N LYS A 39 -7.62 -3.54 -13.34
CA LYS A 39 -7.66 -4.97 -13.00
C LYS A 39 -6.51 -5.74 -13.66
N ASP A 40 -6.38 -5.63 -14.98
CA ASP A 40 -5.37 -6.38 -15.74
C ASP A 40 -3.95 -6.05 -15.26
N ILE A 41 -3.71 -4.77 -14.92
CA ILE A 41 -2.43 -4.31 -14.40
C ILE A 41 -2.15 -4.92 -13.02
N ALA A 42 -3.13 -4.91 -12.11
CA ALA A 42 -2.98 -5.50 -10.78
C ALA A 42 -2.71 -7.00 -10.86
N GLU A 43 -3.50 -7.74 -11.65
CA GLU A 43 -3.32 -9.18 -11.85
C GLU A 43 -1.96 -9.49 -12.48
N LYS A 44 -1.56 -8.75 -13.51
CA LYS A 44 -0.25 -8.92 -14.14
C LYS A 44 0.89 -8.66 -13.16
N MET A 45 0.84 -7.58 -12.38
CA MET A 45 1.88 -7.24 -11.40
C MET A 45 1.98 -8.27 -10.27
N LEU A 46 0.86 -8.83 -9.82
CA LEU A 46 0.83 -9.92 -8.85
C LEU A 46 1.50 -11.17 -9.42
N HIS A 47 1.10 -11.59 -10.63
CA HIS A 47 1.67 -12.76 -11.30
C HIS A 47 3.16 -12.58 -11.59
N ASP A 48 3.59 -11.42 -12.07
CA ASP A 48 5.01 -11.08 -12.29
C ASP A 48 5.81 -11.13 -10.97
N SER A 49 5.14 -10.93 -9.83
CA SER A 49 5.75 -11.03 -8.49
C SER A 49 5.64 -12.42 -7.85
N GLY A 50 5.06 -13.40 -8.56
CA GLY A 50 4.86 -14.77 -8.07
C GLY A 50 3.75 -14.91 -7.03
N ILE A 51 2.81 -13.97 -6.98
CA ILE A 51 1.72 -13.92 -6.00
C ILE A 51 0.43 -14.35 -6.70
N TYR A 52 -0.19 -15.42 -6.20
CA TYR A 52 -1.41 -16.02 -6.78
C TYR A 52 -2.55 -16.15 -5.78
N ASP A 53 -2.30 -15.82 -4.51
CA ASP A 53 -3.25 -15.92 -3.40
C ASP A 53 -3.97 -14.59 -3.10
N VAL A 54 -3.71 -13.55 -3.89
CA VAL A 54 -4.34 -12.23 -3.79
C VAL A 54 -5.36 -12.07 -4.92
N GLN A 55 -6.61 -11.76 -4.57
CA GLN A 55 -7.68 -11.56 -5.55
C GLN A 55 -7.92 -10.07 -5.82
N VAL A 56 -8.18 -9.72 -7.08
CA VAL A 56 -8.52 -8.35 -7.51
C VAL A 56 -10.03 -8.24 -7.68
N VAL A 57 -10.69 -7.42 -6.86
CA VAL A 57 -12.15 -7.28 -6.83
C VAL A 57 -12.57 -5.83 -7.05
N SER A 58 -13.76 -5.65 -7.64
CA SER A 58 -14.34 -4.32 -7.82
C SER A 58 -15.19 -3.95 -6.61
N VAL A 59 -15.00 -2.74 -6.08
CA VAL A 59 -15.83 -2.15 -5.03
C VAL A 59 -16.57 -0.92 -5.55
N ARG A 60 -17.78 -0.74 -5.04
CA ARG A 60 -18.61 0.43 -5.34
C ARG A 60 -17.98 1.70 -4.77
N GLY A 61 -18.13 2.80 -5.51
CA GLY A 61 -17.64 4.12 -5.13
C GLY A 61 -16.51 4.62 -6.04
N SER A 62 -15.91 5.74 -5.65
CA SER A 62 -14.77 6.37 -6.32
C SER A 62 -13.73 6.68 -5.27
N LEU A 63 -12.45 6.46 -5.58
CA LEU A 63 -11.33 6.68 -4.64
C LEU A 63 -11.44 5.86 -3.34
N THR A 64 -12.09 4.69 -3.42
CA THR A 64 -12.22 3.72 -2.33
C THR A 64 -11.24 2.56 -2.48
N ASP A 65 -10.25 2.73 -3.35
CA ASP A 65 -9.23 1.73 -3.68
C ASP A 65 -8.34 1.43 -2.47
N HIS A 66 -8.20 0.15 -2.12
CA HIS A 66 -7.31 -0.27 -1.04
C HIS A 66 -6.99 -1.77 -1.10
N TYR A 67 -5.79 -2.14 -0.67
CA TYR A 67 -5.43 -3.53 -0.34
C TYR A 67 -5.89 -3.91 1.08
N ASN A 68 -6.51 -5.08 1.22
CA ASN A 68 -6.87 -5.67 2.50
C ASN A 68 -5.99 -6.92 2.80
N PRO A 69 -5.09 -6.85 3.80
CA PRO A 69 -4.17 -7.96 4.12
C PRO A 69 -4.87 -9.14 4.81
N ALA A 70 -6.02 -8.95 5.44
CA ALA A 70 -6.71 -9.99 6.21
C ALA A 70 -7.37 -11.04 5.31
N ASN A 71 -8.01 -10.59 4.22
CA ASN A 71 -8.64 -11.45 3.22
C ASN A 71 -7.82 -11.56 1.92
N LYS A 72 -6.67 -10.88 1.84
CA LYS A 72 -5.78 -10.82 0.67
C LYS A 72 -6.53 -10.38 -0.59
N THR A 73 -7.28 -9.27 -0.51
CA THR A 73 -7.95 -8.70 -1.68
C THR A 73 -7.42 -7.31 -2.02
N ILE A 74 -7.22 -7.05 -3.31
CA ILE A 74 -7.05 -5.71 -3.84
C ILE A 74 -8.44 -5.23 -4.26
N ASN A 75 -8.98 -4.26 -3.53
CA ASN A 75 -10.28 -3.68 -3.79
C ASN A 75 -10.07 -2.43 -4.65
N LEU A 76 -10.46 -2.48 -5.92
CA LEU A 76 -10.39 -1.32 -6.82
C LEU A 76 -11.79 -0.75 -7.02
N SER A 77 -11.92 0.56 -6.98
CA SER A 77 -13.14 1.27 -7.31
C SER A 77 -13.55 0.97 -8.76
N GLU A 78 -14.85 0.87 -9.03
CA GLU A 78 -15.41 0.66 -10.39
C GLU A 78 -14.70 1.47 -11.51
N PRO A 79 -14.43 2.78 -11.35
CA PRO A 79 -13.73 3.56 -12.36
C PRO A 79 -12.26 3.13 -12.57
N VAL A 80 -11.59 2.62 -11.54
CA VAL A 80 -10.20 2.14 -11.65
C VAL A 80 -10.17 0.71 -12.19
N TYR A 81 -11.07 -0.14 -11.72
CA TYR A 81 -11.14 -1.55 -12.09
C TYR A 81 -11.36 -1.74 -13.59
N ASN A 82 -12.29 -0.98 -14.19
CA ASN A 82 -12.72 -1.19 -15.59
C ASN A 82 -12.07 -0.26 -16.61
N MET A 83 -11.47 0.86 -16.21
CA MET A 83 -10.91 1.80 -17.18
C MET A 83 -9.43 1.54 -17.46
N SER A 84 -9.07 1.68 -18.74
CA SER A 84 -7.69 1.63 -19.22
C SER A 84 -7.07 3.03 -19.27
N SER A 85 -6.92 3.67 -18.11
CA SER A 85 -6.36 5.03 -17.99
C SER A 85 -5.07 5.09 -17.16
N VAL A 86 -4.25 6.11 -17.39
CA VAL A 86 -3.01 6.34 -16.62
C VAL A 86 -3.29 6.43 -15.11
N ALA A 87 -4.40 7.07 -14.71
CA ALA A 87 -4.81 7.12 -13.31
C ALA A 87 -5.17 5.72 -12.77
N ALA A 88 -5.91 4.92 -13.54
CA ALA A 88 -6.27 3.57 -13.16
C ALA A 88 -5.04 2.66 -13.01
N ALA A 89 -4.07 2.77 -13.92
CA ALA A 89 -2.78 2.09 -13.81
C ALA A 89 -2.02 2.49 -12.54
N ALA A 90 -1.92 3.80 -12.27
CA ALA A 90 -1.18 4.30 -11.12
C ALA A 90 -1.78 3.82 -9.78
N VAL A 91 -3.12 3.89 -9.64
CA VAL A 91 -3.81 3.43 -8.43
C VAL A 91 -3.68 1.92 -8.27
N SER A 92 -3.93 1.16 -9.34
CA SER A 92 -3.84 -0.31 -9.28
C SER A 92 -2.42 -0.79 -8.96
N ALA A 93 -1.40 -0.13 -9.53
CA ALA A 93 0.00 -0.40 -9.22
C ALA A 93 0.37 -0.06 -7.77
N HIS A 94 -0.17 1.04 -7.22
CA HIS A 94 0.03 1.44 -5.82
C HIS A 94 -0.52 0.38 -4.86
N GLU A 95 -1.77 -0.03 -5.05
CA GLU A 95 -2.43 -1.03 -4.20
C GLU A 95 -1.79 -2.42 -4.34
N THR A 96 -1.40 -2.79 -5.56
CA THR A 96 -0.64 -4.02 -5.78
C THR A 96 0.73 -3.97 -5.12
N GLY A 97 1.34 -2.78 -5.04
CA GLY A 97 2.55 -2.54 -4.27
C GLY A 97 2.39 -2.90 -2.79
N HIS A 98 1.29 -2.52 -2.16
CA HIS A 98 0.98 -2.92 -0.78
C HIS A 98 0.84 -4.43 -0.64
N ALA A 99 0.18 -5.09 -1.61
CA ALA A 99 0.06 -6.55 -1.62
C ALA A 99 1.42 -7.26 -1.76
N ILE A 100 2.28 -6.78 -2.65
CA ILE A 100 3.63 -7.32 -2.85
C ILE A 100 4.50 -7.10 -1.61
N GLN A 101 4.45 -5.90 -1.03
CA GLN A 101 5.17 -5.59 0.20
C GLN A 101 4.71 -6.50 1.33
N HIS A 102 3.40 -6.71 1.49
CA HIS A 102 2.86 -7.63 2.48
C HIS A 102 3.35 -9.06 2.26
N ALA A 103 3.32 -9.57 1.03
CA ALA A 103 3.81 -10.91 0.69
C ALA A 103 5.33 -11.08 0.94
N ARG A 104 6.14 -10.08 0.57
CA ARG A 104 7.61 -10.14 0.71
C ARG A 104 8.11 -9.86 2.13
N ALA A 105 7.48 -8.94 2.85
CA ALA A 105 7.87 -8.58 4.22
C ALA A 105 7.53 -9.68 5.24
N TYR A 106 6.62 -10.61 4.92
CA TYR A 106 6.11 -11.60 5.87
C TYR A 106 7.11 -12.66 6.32
N ALA A 107 8.21 -12.92 5.58
CA ALA A 107 9.17 -13.96 5.96
C ALA A 107 10.37 -13.41 6.76
N PRO A 108 11.20 -12.48 6.24
CA PRO A 108 12.42 -12.07 6.94
C PRO A 108 12.15 -11.18 8.16
N LEU A 109 11.15 -10.28 8.07
CA LEU A 109 10.83 -9.35 9.15
C LEU A 109 10.12 -10.07 10.31
N LYS A 110 9.23 -11.02 9.99
CA LYS A 110 8.56 -11.87 10.98
C LYS A 110 9.56 -12.79 11.69
N MET A 111 10.50 -13.37 10.96
CA MET A 111 11.61 -14.14 11.53
C MET A 111 12.45 -13.27 12.48
N ARG A 112 12.88 -12.08 12.04
CA ARG A 112 13.63 -11.15 12.89
C ARG A 112 12.87 -10.83 14.16
N SER A 113 11.60 -10.42 14.07
CA SER A 113 10.77 -10.06 15.22
C SER A 113 10.54 -11.24 16.18
N ALA A 114 10.39 -12.46 15.66
CA ALA A 114 10.27 -13.68 16.48
C ALA A 114 11.57 -14.04 17.22
N LEU A 115 12.74 -13.68 16.66
CA LEU A 115 14.04 -13.93 17.27
C LEU A 115 14.43 -12.92 18.35
N VAL A 116 13.85 -11.70 18.34
CA VAL A 116 14.20 -10.63 19.32
C VAL A 116 14.06 -11.08 20.79
N PRO A 117 12.97 -11.76 21.22
CA PRO A 117 12.84 -12.20 22.62
C PRO A 117 13.89 -13.24 23.00
N ALA A 118 14.18 -14.20 22.11
CA ALA A 118 15.18 -15.24 22.33
C ALA A 118 16.59 -14.63 22.44
N VAL A 119 16.94 -13.71 21.54
CA VAL A 119 18.23 -12.99 21.58
C VAL A 119 18.33 -12.13 22.84
N SER A 120 17.26 -11.42 23.23
CA SER A 120 17.25 -10.61 24.45
C SER A 120 17.44 -11.44 25.72
N PHE A 121 16.84 -12.64 25.78
CA PHE A 121 17.06 -13.58 26.86
C PHE A 121 18.53 -14.03 26.88
N SER A 122 19.05 -14.57 25.77
CA SER A 122 20.43 -15.04 25.69
C SER A 122 21.44 -13.95 26.05
N SER A 123 21.27 -12.73 25.56
CA SER A 123 22.17 -11.60 25.86
C SER A 123 22.19 -11.23 27.35
N LYS A 124 21.09 -11.42 28.09
CA LYS A 124 21.09 -11.20 29.55
C LYS A 124 21.93 -12.25 30.27
N TRP A 125 21.85 -13.51 29.86
CA TRP A 125 22.53 -14.63 30.52
C TRP A 125 24.01 -14.75 30.15
N VAL A 126 24.37 -14.44 28.90
CA VAL A 126 25.77 -14.46 28.44
C VAL A 126 26.67 -13.59 29.31
N THR A 127 26.20 -12.41 29.73
CA THR A 127 26.96 -11.52 30.63
C THR A 127 27.27 -12.19 31.97
N TRP A 128 26.32 -12.90 32.56
CA TRP A 128 26.52 -13.62 33.82
C TRP A 128 27.38 -14.88 33.66
N ILE A 129 27.24 -15.61 32.55
CA ILE A 129 28.06 -16.78 32.24
C ILE A 129 29.53 -16.39 32.04
N LEU A 130 29.79 -15.29 31.31
CA LEU A 130 31.14 -14.80 31.11
C LEU A 130 31.78 -14.31 32.42
N LEU A 131 31.03 -13.61 33.27
CA LEU A 131 31.50 -13.21 34.61
C LEU A 131 31.77 -14.42 35.52
N GLY A 132 30.91 -15.44 35.48
CA GLY A 132 31.08 -16.68 36.24
C GLY A 132 32.20 -17.59 35.74
N GLY A 133 32.64 -17.45 34.49
CA GLY A 133 33.81 -18.18 33.96
C GLY A 133 35.15 -17.47 34.17
N ILE A 134 35.13 -16.20 34.62
CA ILE A 134 36.33 -15.39 34.92
C ILE A 134 36.72 -15.47 36.41
N ILE A 135 35.78 -15.83 37.29
CA ILE A 135 35.98 -16.06 38.73
C ILE A 135 36.29 -17.53 38.96
#